data_AF-A0A1J3FZM9-F1
#
_entry.id   AF-A0A1J3FZM9-F1
#
_cell.length_a   1.000
_cell.length_b   1.000
_cell.length_c   1.000
_cell.angle_alpha   90.00
_cell.angle_beta   90.00
_cell.angle_gamma   90.00
#
_symmetry.space_group_name_H-M   'P 1'
#
loop_
_entity.id
_entity.type
_entity.pdbx_description
1 polymer ?
#
loop_
_entity_poly.entity_id
_entity_poly.type
_entity_poly.pdbx_seq_one_letter_code
_entity_poly.pdbx_strand_id
1 'polypeptide(L)'
;MIIGFWSSMRVVLKVFSPLVRVLRLADGENIPSLGFIYGEIIEEKESMKETTEHAERSYEPILKIVEEKMKCRLDTPLHIAAYFLNPFYFYKEPGLYNFEVMQA
;
A
#
# COMPACT_ATOMS: atom_id res chain seq x y z
N MET A 1 6.26 32.05 9.76
CA MET A 1 7.23 31.30 8.95
C MET A 1 7.45 29.87 9.48
N ILE A 2 7.73 29.69 10.78
CA ILE A 2 8.00 28.37 11.40
C ILE A 2 6.76 27.45 11.44
N ILE A 3 5.55 27.99 11.67
CA ILE A 3 4.31 27.18 11.74
C ILE A 3 3.97 26.53 10.39
N GLY A 4 4.18 27.25 9.29
CA GLY A 4 3.95 26.72 7.93
C GLY A 4 4.88 25.55 7.61
N PHE A 5 6.17 25.69 7.96
CA PHE A 5 7.15 24.62 7.79
C PHE A 5 6.76 23.33 8.51
N TRP A 6 6.40 23.40 9.80
CA TRP A 6 6.02 22.22 10.58
C TRP A 6 4.72 21.58 10.09
N SER A 7 3.77 22.38 9.63
CA SER A 7 2.54 21.87 9.02
C SER A 7 2.83 21.13 7.71
N SER A 8 3.67 21.68 6.84
CA SER A 8 4.13 20.98 5.63
C SER A 8 4.91 19.70 5.96
N MET A 9 5.81 19.74 6.95
CA MET A 9 6.58 18.58 7.39
C MET A 9 5.66 17.46 7.90
N ARG A 10 4.60 17.79 8.64
CA ARG A 10 3.62 16.79 9.09
C ARG A 10 2.92 16.09 7.92
N VAL A 11 2.58 16.83 6.86
CA VAL A 11 1.98 16.25 5.65
C VAL A 11 2.98 15.33 4.95
N VAL A 12 4.24 15.74 4.82
CA VAL A 12 5.30 14.89 4.25
C VAL A 12 5.45 13.59 5.05
N LEU A 13 5.61 13.67 6.37
CA LEU A 13 5.76 12.49 7.23
C LEU A 13 4.55 11.54 7.13
N LYS A 14 3.35 12.11 7.08
CA LYS A 14 2.10 11.39 6.88
C LYS A 14 2.06 10.58 5.59
N VAL A 15 2.60 11.13 4.50
CA VAL A 15 2.67 10.44 3.20
C VAL A 15 3.81 9.42 3.13
N PHE A 16 4.96 9.73 3.74
CA PHE A 16 6.14 8.85 3.68
C PHE A 16 6.12 7.69 4.67
N SER A 17 5.49 7.86 5.84
CA SER A 17 5.41 6.80 6.86
C SER A 17 4.83 5.48 6.30
N PRO A 18 3.72 5.52 5.53
CA PRO A 18 3.25 4.41 4.72
C PRO A 18 4.32 3.67 3.89
N LEU A 19 5.09 4.43 3.12
CA LEU A 19 6.11 3.88 2.23
C LEU A 19 7.23 3.18 3.00
N VAL A 20 7.64 3.74 4.14
CA VAL A 20 8.67 3.16 4.99
C VAL A 20 8.24 1.79 5.53
N ARG A 21 6.95 1.63 5.88
CA ARG A 21 6.41 0.34 6.34
C ARG A 21 6.52 -0.72 5.26
N VAL A 22 6.10 -0.41 4.03
CA VAL A 22 6.22 -1.31 2.86
C VAL A 22 7.68 -1.70 2.60
N LEU A 23 8.60 -0.74 2.65
CA LEU A 23 10.02 -1.00 2.41
C LEU A 23 10.62 -1.96 3.45
N ARG A 24 10.31 -1.76 4.74
CA ARG A 24 10.75 -2.69 5.81
C ARG A 24 10.21 -4.11 5.64
N LEU A 25 8.98 -4.23 5.15
CA LEU A 25 8.40 -5.52 4.81
C LEU A 25 9.11 -6.17 3.62
N ALA A 26 9.46 -5.39 2.60
CA ALA A 26 10.19 -5.89 1.44
C ALA A 26 11.60 -6.38 1.81
N ASP A 27 12.24 -5.75 2.79
CA ASP A 27 13.56 -6.14 3.32
C ASP A 27 13.49 -7.39 4.22
N GLY A 28 12.27 -7.86 4.56
CA GLY A 28 12.07 -9.12 5.28
C GLY A 28 12.48 -9.08 6.74
N GLU A 29 12.49 -7.90 7.38
CA GLU A 29 13.07 -7.72 8.72
C GLU A 29 12.38 -8.57 9.81
N ASN A 30 11.04 -8.64 9.83
CA ASN A 30 10.30 -9.24 10.95
C ASN A 30 9.14 -10.17 10.55
N ILE A 31 8.60 -10.05 9.33
CA ILE A 31 7.40 -10.76 8.88
C ILE A 31 7.70 -11.36 7.49
N PRO A 32 7.22 -12.57 7.17
CA PRO A 32 7.36 -13.12 5.82
C PRO A 32 6.75 -12.17 4.77
N SER A 33 7.59 -11.58 3.93
CA SER A 33 7.19 -10.54 2.98
C SER A 33 6.13 -11.03 1.99
N LEU A 34 6.22 -12.28 1.53
CA LEU A 34 5.42 -12.77 0.42
C LEU A 34 3.90 -12.68 0.66
N GLY A 35 3.43 -13.05 1.85
CA GLY A 35 2.00 -13.06 2.18
C GLY A 35 1.42 -11.68 2.51
N PHE A 36 2.26 -10.68 2.75
CA PHE A 36 1.85 -9.37 3.25
C PHE A 36 2.14 -8.23 2.27
N ILE A 37 3.25 -8.28 1.54
CA ILE A 37 3.77 -7.14 0.79
C ILE A 37 2.76 -6.56 -0.20
N TYR A 38 1.99 -7.40 -0.89
CA TYR A 38 0.98 -6.92 -1.83
C TYR A 38 -0.21 -6.25 -1.12
N GLY A 39 -0.73 -6.87 -0.06
CA GLY A 39 -1.83 -6.32 0.74
C GLY A 39 -1.45 -5.01 1.44
N GLU A 40 -0.26 -4.94 2.01
CA GLU A 40 0.25 -3.72 2.65
C GLU A 40 0.40 -2.58 1.65
N ILE A 41 0.78 -2.87 0.41
CA ILE A 41 0.80 -1.81 -0.60
C ILE A 41 -0.60 -1.35 -0.96
N ILE A 42 -1.58 -2.26 -1.09
CA ILE A 42 -2.98 -1.87 -1.31
C ILE A 42 -3.48 -0.97 -0.16
N GLU A 43 -3.30 -1.40 1.09
CA GLU A 43 -3.72 -0.64 2.27
C GLU A 43 -3.03 0.73 2.32
N GLU A 44 -1.73 0.79 2.04
CA GLU A 44 -1.00 2.06 2.08
C GLU A 44 -1.36 3.02 0.95
N LYS A 45 -1.75 2.51 -0.22
CA LYS A 45 -2.30 3.36 -1.29
C LYS A 45 -3.61 4.04 -0.85
N GLU A 46 -4.49 3.33 -0.15
CA GLU A 46 -5.74 3.91 0.38
C GLU A 46 -5.47 4.88 1.55
N SER A 47 -4.60 4.49 2.48
CA SER A 47 -4.15 5.33 3.61
C SER A 47 -3.60 6.69 3.14
N MET A 48 -2.83 6.72 2.04
CA MET A 48 -2.34 7.98 1.45
C MET A 48 -3.47 8.87 0.94
N LYS A 49 -4.50 8.31 0.32
CA LYS A 49 -5.67 9.07 -0.16
C LYS A 49 -6.44 9.67 1.02
N GLU A 50 -6.69 8.87 2.06
CA GLU A 50 -7.38 9.33 3.26
C GLU A 50 -6.60 10.45 3.97
N THR A 51 -5.29 10.27 4.12
CA THR A 51 -4.42 11.19 4.86
C THR A 51 -4.24 12.54 4.15
N THR A 52 -4.46 12.57 2.84
CA THR A 52 -4.42 13.77 2.01
C THR A 52 -5.80 14.38 1.76
N GLU A 53 -6.82 13.96 2.51
CA GLU A 53 -8.21 14.40 2.32
C GLU A 53 -8.69 14.22 0.87
N HIS A 54 -8.19 13.16 0.20
CA HIS A 54 -8.46 12.86 -1.21
C HIS A 54 -8.06 13.99 -2.19
N ALA A 55 -7.11 14.84 -1.81
CA ALA A 55 -6.55 15.85 -2.71
C ALA A 55 -5.61 15.18 -3.74
N GLU A 56 -6.14 14.76 -4.89
CA GLU A 56 -5.42 14.01 -5.94
C GLU A 56 -4.02 14.53 -6.24
N ARG A 57 -3.87 15.85 -6.40
CA ARG A 57 -2.57 16.52 -6.67
C ARG A 57 -1.46 16.19 -5.66
N SER A 58 -1.82 15.76 -4.45
CA SER A 58 -0.88 15.50 -3.36
C SER A 58 -0.42 14.04 -3.27
N TYR A 59 -1.20 13.08 -3.78
CA TYR A 59 -0.86 11.65 -3.71
C TYR A 59 -0.69 10.98 -5.08
N GLU A 60 -1.35 11.46 -6.13
CA GLU A 60 -1.33 10.83 -7.46
C GLU A 60 0.09 10.66 -8.02
N PRO A 61 0.99 11.67 -7.97
CA PRO A 61 2.37 11.50 -8.44
C PRO A 61 3.12 10.40 -7.69
N ILE A 62 2.79 10.20 -6.41
CA ILE A 62 3.44 9.23 -5.53
C ILE A 62 2.88 7.83 -5.80
N LEU A 63 1.55 7.69 -5.94
CA LEU A 63 0.91 6.44 -6.33
C LEU A 63 1.44 5.94 -7.67
N LYS A 64 1.63 6.83 -8.64
CA LYS A 64 2.20 6.48 -9.93
C LYS A 64 3.61 5.90 -9.81
N ILE A 65 4.46 6.49 -8.97
CA ILE A 65 5.80 5.95 -8.70
C ILE A 65 5.71 4.57 -8.05
N VAL A 66 4.81 4.38 -7.07
CA VAL A 66 4.59 3.09 -6.41
C VAL A 66 4.17 2.03 -7.44
N GLU A 67 3.21 2.36 -8.31
CA GLU A 67 2.74 1.47 -9.38
C GLU A 67 3.85 1.08 -10.34
N GLU A 68 4.62 2.05 -10.82
CA GLU A 68 5.77 1.81 -11.70
C GLU A 68 6.82 0.91 -11.03
N LYS A 69 7.05 1.05 -9.72
CA LYS A 69 8.04 0.24 -8.98
C LYS A 69 7.54 -1.16 -8.64
N MET A 70 6.24 -1.34 -8.46
CA MET A 70 5.61 -2.64 -8.23
C MET A 70 5.48 -3.47 -9.50
N LYS A 71 5.29 -2.82 -10.65
CA LYS A 71 4.94 -3.46 -11.90
C LYS A 71 5.92 -4.57 -12.29
N CYS A 72 5.35 -5.73 -12.65
CA CYS A 72 6.05 -6.97 -12.95
C CYS A 72 6.97 -7.51 -11.84
N ARG A 73 6.82 -7.04 -10.59
CA ARG A 73 7.67 -7.44 -9.45
C ARG A 73 6.84 -7.91 -8.26
N LEU A 74 5.96 -7.03 -7.78
CA LEU A 74 5.13 -7.27 -6.59
C LEU A 74 3.66 -7.48 -6.95
N ASP A 75 3.27 -7.25 -8.21
CA ASP A 75 1.96 -7.49 -8.80
C ASP A 75 1.89 -8.83 -9.57
N THR A 76 2.82 -9.75 -9.30
CA THR A 76 2.84 -11.06 -9.96
C THR A 76 1.76 -11.98 -9.38
N PRO A 77 1.28 -12.99 -10.15
CA PRO A 77 0.28 -13.94 -9.65
C PRO A 77 0.65 -14.59 -8.32
N LEU A 78 1.96 -14.79 -8.07
CA LEU A 78 2.44 -15.34 -6.80
C LEU A 78 2.13 -14.42 -5.60
N HIS A 79 2.41 -13.12 -5.71
CA HIS A 79 2.15 -12.16 -4.63
C HIS A 79 0.64 -11.94 -4.44
N ILE A 80 -0.13 -11.90 -5.54
CA ILE A 80 -1.59 -11.77 -5.48
C ILE A 80 -2.21 -13.00 -4.83
N ALA A 81 -1.79 -14.21 -5.20
CA ALA A 81 -2.26 -15.44 -4.57
C ALA A 81 -1.88 -15.50 -3.09
N ALA A 82 -0.67 -15.08 -2.73
CA ALA A 82 -0.22 -15.03 -1.34
C ALA A 82 -1.05 -14.04 -0.50
N TYR A 83 -1.42 -12.89 -1.07
CA TYR A 83 -2.36 -11.95 -0.45
C TYR A 83 -3.75 -12.56 -0.25
N PHE A 84 -4.31 -13.15 -1.31
CA PHE A 84 -5.65 -13.74 -1.27
C PHE A 84 -5.77 -14.87 -0.25
N LEU A 85 -4.74 -15.72 -0.18
CA LEU A 85 -4.71 -16.87 0.73
C LEU A 85 -4.30 -16.52 2.17
N ASN A 86 -3.90 -15.27 2.44
CA ASN A 86 -3.51 -14.85 3.78
C ASN A 86 -4.77 -14.61 4.64
N PRO A 87 -4.98 -15.40 5.73
CA PRO A 87 -6.17 -15.27 6.57
C PRO A 87 -6.34 -13.88 7.18
N PHE A 88 -5.24 -13.13 7.38
CA PHE A 88 -5.27 -11.77 7.89
C PHE A 88 -6.08 -10.84 6.99
N TYR A 89 -5.91 -10.94 5.66
CA TYR A 89 -6.67 -10.13 4.69
C TYR A 89 -8.00 -10.78 4.34
N PHE A 90 -8.01 -12.09 4.13
CA PHE A 90 -9.19 -12.84 3.70
C PHE A 90 -10.41 -12.61 4.61
N TYR A 91 -10.21 -12.58 5.93
CA TYR A 91 -11.30 -12.30 6.88
C TYR A 91 -11.54 -10.82 7.17
N LYS A 92 -10.61 -9.94 6.79
CA LYS A 92 -10.70 -8.49 7.01
C LYS A 92 -11.51 -7.79 5.91
N GLU A 93 -11.49 -8.31 4.69
CA GLU A 93 -12.19 -7.72 3.54
C GLU A 93 -13.38 -8.60 3.09
N PRO A 94 -14.63 -8.25 3.46
CA PRO A 94 -15.81 -8.99 3.02
C PRO A 94 -16.02 -8.99 1.49
N GLY A 95 -15.26 -8.21 0.73
CA GLY A 95 -15.30 -8.19 -0.73
C GLY A 95 -14.38 -9.21 -1.41
N LEU A 96 -13.39 -9.77 -0.69
CA LEU A 96 -12.45 -10.75 -1.25
C LEU A 96 -13.13 -12.05 -1.68
N TYR A 97 -14.28 -12.39 -1.08
CA TYR A 97 -15.08 -13.56 -1.46
C TYR A 97 -15.52 -13.54 -2.94
N ASN A 98 -15.61 -12.36 -3.56
CA ASN A 98 -16.08 -12.21 -4.94
C ASN A 98 -14.98 -12.33 -6.00
N PHE A 99 -13.71 -12.50 -5.61
CA PHE A 99 -12.62 -12.66 -6.58
C PHE A 99 -12.62 -14.02 -7.30
N GLU A 100 -13.44 -14.98 -6.83
CA GLU A 100 -13.65 -16.30 -7.47
C GLU A 100 -14.43 -16.24 -8.81
N VAL A 101 -14.85 -15.07 -9.31
CA VAL A 101 -15.72 -14.98 -10.51
C VAL A 101 -15.15 -14.19 -11.69
N MET A 102 -13.98 -13.54 -11.60
CA MET A 102 -13.56 -12.60 -12.67
C MET A 102 -12.36 -12.97 -13.55
N GLN A 103 -11.62 -14.07 -13.33
CA GLN A 103 -10.50 -14.43 -14.23
C GLN A 103 -10.23 -15.94 -14.36
N ALA A 104 -11.25 -16.72 -14.74
CA ALA A 104 -11.06 -18.04 -15.37
C ALA A 104 -11.55 -18.00 -16.82
#